data_AF-A0A3M3WW79-F1
#
_entry.id   AF-A0A3M3WW79-F1
#
_cell.length_a   1.000
_cell.length_b   1.000
_cell.length_c   1.000
_cell.angle_alpha   90.00
_cell.angle_beta   90.00
_cell.angle_gamma   90.00
#
_symmetry.space_group_name_H-M   'P 1'
#
loop_
_entity.id
_entity.type
_entity.pdbx_description
1 polymer ?
#
loop_
_entity_poly.entity_id
_entity_poly.type
_entity_poly.pdbx_seq_one_letter_code
_entity_poly.pdbx_strand_id
1 'polypeptide(L)'
;MALNTAPLDNPFYYLENFRQVLAWIALRHDDLLDAAERRFISEFAEAPVRAQGLLVRMVMRKGVLFRASKLSYVEIGDPLEAVQPLLDRGWVVTSPPLGLSELFQLLRRDELTQCFKAHAVKGPERKQAWLERLQPLYEAPQALEQWHPTLSDAVFGLNIMPLCDRLRLLYFGNLYQEWSEFVLADLGIYRYEKVEFSVQSRVINQRADIDVCLQLHACREALEACIDLHALAEQVIAVQCGNAWLHMRRAKLLFRIGQQAERLQDWPLAMAVYRQSSYPGARSRQIRVLERNAEYTAA
;
A
#
# COMPACT_ATOMS: atom_id res chain seq x y z
N MET A 1 19.17 -9.67 34.85
CA MET A 1 17.72 -9.94 34.87
C MET A 1 17.05 -8.88 34.04
N ALA A 2 16.72 -9.19 32.78
CA ALA A 2 15.92 -8.28 31.95
C ALA A 2 14.46 -8.40 32.41
N LEU A 3 13.88 -7.31 32.90
CA LEU A 3 12.45 -7.21 33.15
C LEU A 3 11.77 -7.36 31.79
N ASN A 4 11.14 -8.50 31.57
CA ASN A 4 10.32 -8.76 30.40
C ASN A 4 8.99 -8.02 30.60
N THR A 5 9.03 -6.69 30.43
CA THR A 5 7.81 -5.87 30.34
C THR A 5 6.95 -6.41 29.20
N ALA A 6 5.66 -6.57 29.43
CA ALA A 6 4.75 -7.00 28.37
C ALA A 6 4.88 -5.98 27.22
N PRO A 7 4.88 -6.41 25.94
CA PRO A 7 5.06 -5.51 24.80
C PRO A 7 4.14 -4.28 24.82
N LEU A 8 2.95 -4.39 25.42
CA LEU A 8 2.00 -3.29 25.55
C LEU A 8 2.36 -2.23 26.60
N ASP A 9 3.23 -2.54 27.56
CA ASP A 9 3.65 -1.59 28.60
C ASP A 9 4.69 -0.59 28.04
N ASN A 10 5.35 -0.94 26.93
CA ASN A 10 6.25 -0.05 26.21
C ASN A 10 5.46 0.79 25.18
N PRO A 11 5.34 2.12 25.34
CA PRO A 11 4.61 2.94 24.38
C PRO A 11 5.23 2.94 22.97
N PHE A 12 6.49 2.52 22.81
CA PHE A 12 7.20 2.43 21.53
C PHE A 12 7.31 1.00 20.97
N TYR A 13 6.50 0.04 21.41
CA TYR A 13 6.57 -1.35 20.92
C TYR A 13 6.54 -1.48 19.38
N TYR A 14 5.73 -0.65 18.72
CA TYR A 14 5.61 -0.64 17.26
C TYR A 14 6.92 -0.19 16.58
N LEU A 15 7.64 0.73 17.22
CA LEU A 15 8.93 1.21 16.75
C LEU A 15 10.02 0.14 16.96
N GLU A 16 9.99 -0.58 18.08
CA GLU A 16 10.91 -1.70 18.33
C GLU A 16 10.71 -2.82 17.31
N ASN A 17 9.47 -3.20 17.02
CA ASN A 17 9.13 -4.18 16.00
C ASN A 17 9.63 -3.74 14.61
N PHE A 18 9.42 -2.47 14.26
CA PHE A 18 9.94 -1.92 13.00
C PHE A 18 11.49 -1.93 12.93
N ARG A 19 12.18 -1.57 14.01
CA ARG A 19 13.65 -1.65 14.08
C ARG A 19 14.16 -3.09 13.93
N GLN A 20 13.49 -4.06 14.56
CA GLN A 20 13.83 -5.47 14.41
C GLN A 20 13.68 -5.94 12.96
N VAL A 21 12.60 -5.54 12.27
CA VAL A 21 12.43 -5.79 10.84
C VAL A 21 13.60 -5.23 10.04
N LEU A 22 13.96 -3.95 10.23
CA LEU A 22 15.04 -3.33 9.48
C LEU A 22 16.37 -4.05 9.69
N ALA A 23 16.67 -4.42 10.94
CA ALA A 23 17.87 -5.19 11.28
C ALA A 23 17.86 -6.57 10.62
N TRP A 24 16.71 -7.26 10.59
CA TRP A 24 16.56 -8.55 9.93
C TRP A 24 16.77 -8.45 8.41
N ILE A 25 16.20 -7.43 7.77
CA ILE A 25 16.37 -7.19 6.33
C ILE A 25 17.83 -6.88 6.02
N ALA A 26 18.46 -5.98 6.77
CA ALA A 26 19.87 -5.64 6.62
C ALA A 26 20.79 -6.86 6.81
N LEU A 27 20.41 -7.82 7.66
CA LEU A 27 21.20 -9.03 7.86
C LEU A 27 21.04 -10.07 6.73
N ARG A 28 19.84 -10.21 6.16
CA ARG A 28 19.51 -11.33 5.25
C ARG A 28 19.36 -10.96 3.77
N HIS A 29 19.15 -9.67 3.49
CA HIS A 29 18.85 -9.16 2.17
C HIS A 29 19.74 -7.98 1.77
N ASP A 30 20.87 -7.74 2.45
CA ASP A 30 21.79 -6.64 2.12
C ASP A 30 22.20 -6.64 0.63
N ASP A 31 22.43 -7.83 0.06
CA ASP A 31 22.77 -8.03 -1.35
C ASP A 31 21.65 -7.61 -2.31
N LEU A 32 20.40 -7.54 -1.83
CA LEU A 32 19.25 -7.08 -2.59
C LEU A 32 18.97 -5.59 -2.42
N LEU A 33 19.50 -4.95 -1.38
CA LEU A 33 19.26 -3.54 -1.12
C LEU A 33 20.00 -2.65 -2.12
N ASP A 34 19.43 -1.51 -2.49
CA ASP A 34 20.16 -0.45 -3.19
C ASP A 34 20.74 0.59 -2.22
N ALA A 35 21.40 1.60 -2.78
CA ALA A 35 22.01 2.68 -2.01
C ALA A 35 20.96 3.51 -1.24
N ALA A 36 19.77 3.74 -1.80
CA ALA A 36 18.73 4.52 -1.15
C ALA A 36 18.12 3.76 0.03
N GLU A 37 17.91 2.45 -0.10
CA GLU A 37 17.41 1.57 0.95
C GLU A 37 18.42 1.40 2.09
N ARG A 38 19.71 1.18 1.77
CA ARG A 38 20.77 1.15 2.79
C ARG A 38 20.88 2.48 3.54
N ARG A 39 20.84 3.60 2.81
CA ARG A 39 20.87 4.94 3.40
C ARG A 39 19.67 5.16 4.32
N PHE A 40 18.46 4.79 3.89
CA PHE A 40 17.27 4.89 4.73
C PHE A 40 17.44 4.12 6.05
N ILE A 41 17.91 2.87 6.01
CA ILE A 41 18.10 2.06 7.23
C ILE A 41 19.10 2.74 8.19
N SER A 42 20.21 3.25 7.66
CA SER A 42 21.23 3.94 8.46
C SER A 42 20.70 5.25 9.06
N GLU A 43 20.14 6.14 8.22
CA GLU A 43 19.63 7.44 8.66
C GLU A 43 18.44 7.31 9.61
N PHE A 44 17.63 6.24 9.46
CA PHE A 44 16.50 5.97 10.35
C PHE A 44 17.00 5.62 11.74
N ALA A 45 18.06 4.82 11.85
CA ALA A 45 18.67 4.47 13.14
C ALA A 45 19.21 5.71 13.88
N GLU A 46 19.71 6.70 13.14
CA GLU A 46 20.28 7.95 13.68
C GLU A 46 19.23 9.02 14.04
N ALA A 47 18.01 8.92 13.49
CA ALA A 47 16.96 9.91 13.74
C ALA A 47 16.51 9.92 15.22
N PRO A 48 16.03 11.05 15.77
CA PRO A 48 15.49 11.08 17.13
C PRO A 48 14.34 10.08 17.31
N VAL A 49 14.25 9.45 18.49
CA VAL A 49 13.24 8.40 18.78
C VAL A 49 11.81 8.87 18.47
N ARG A 50 11.47 10.12 18.78
CA ARG A 50 10.16 10.71 18.50
C ARG A 50 9.87 10.80 17.00
N ALA A 51 10.86 11.18 16.19
CA ALA A 51 10.74 11.24 14.74
C ALA A 51 10.62 9.84 14.13
N GLN A 52 11.42 8.88 14.61
CA GLN A 52 11.29 7.48 14.21
C GLN A 52 9.88 6.95 14.53
N GLY A 53 9.39 7.19 15.74
CA GLY A 53 8.05 6.80 16.16
C GLY A 53 6.97 7.41 15.27
N LEU A 54 7.06 8.72 14.98
CA LEU A 54 6.11 9.40 14.10
C LEU A 54 6.11 8.81 12.68
N LEU A 55 7.29 8.54 12.11
CA LEU A 55 7.38 7.92 10.80
C LEU A 55 6.70 6.55 10.77
N VAL A 56 6.97 5.69 11.76
CA VAL A 56 6.38 4.36 11.83
C VAL A 56 4.85 4.46 12.03
N ARG A 57 4.35 5.39 12.84
CA ARG A 57 2.92 5.66 12.96
C ARG A 57 2.28 6.05 11.63
N MET A 58 2.95 6.86 10.81
CA MET A 58 2.46 7.24 9.48
C MET A 58 2.47 6.02 8.53
N VAL A 59 3.57 5.27 8.48
CA VAL A 59 3.73 4.06 7.63
C VAL A 59 2.70 2.97 7.97
N MET A 60 2.36 2.80 9.24
CA MET A 60 1.39 1.78 9.68
C MET A 60 -0.08 2.18 9.46
N ARG A 61 -0.35 3.43 9.13
CA ARG A 61 -1.72 3.92 8.91
C ARG A 61 -2.08 3.85 7.44
N LYS A 62 -3.38 3.68 7.17
CA LYS A 62 -3.91 3.73 5.82
C LYS A 62 -3.76 5.13 5.22
N GLY A 63 -3.23 5.20 4.01
CA GLY A 63 -3.04 6.43 3.23
C GLY A 63 -1.66 7.06 3.43
N VAL A 64 -1.34 8.06 2.60
CA VAL A 64 -0.04 8.77 2.63
C VAL A 64 -0.17 10.25 2.99
N LEU A 65 -1.40 10.74 3.22
CA LEU A 65 -1.67 12.13 3.58
C LEU A 65 -2.26 12.18 4.99
N PHE A 66 -1.68 13.00 5.85
CA PHE A 66 -2.04 13.07 7.26
C PHE A 66 -2.16 14.51 7.73
N ARG A 67 -3.27 14.83 8.41
CA ARG A 67 -3.39 16.09 9.15
C ARG A 67 -2.54 16.02 10.42
N ALA A 68 -1.81 17.08 10.73
CA ALA A 68 -0.99 17.18 11.94
C ALA A 68 -1.86 16.98 13.20
N SER A 69 -3.06 17.57 13.23
CA SER A 69 -4.04 17.36 14.31
C SER A 69 -4.48 15.91 14.53
N LYS A 70 -4.24 15.02 13.56
CA LYS A 70 -4.55 13.58 13.64
C LYS A 70 -3.33 12.71 13.95
N LEU A 71 -2.16 13.30 14.15
CA LEU A 71 -0.91 12.64 14.55
C LEU A 71 -0.54 12.95 16.00
N SER A 72 -1.54 13.05 16.87
CA SER A 72 -1.35 13.29 18.30
C SER A 72 -1.13 11.96 19.04
N TYR A 73 0.10 11.74 19.50
CA TYR A 73 0.50 10.55 20.27
C TYR A 73 1.29 11.00 21.50
N VAL A 74 0.89 10.53 22.69
CA VAL A 74 1.46 10.98 23.98
C VAL A 74 2.97 10.75 24.03
N GLU A 75 3.43 9.60 23.53
CA GLU A 75 4.83 9.22 23.53
C GLU A 75 5.70 10.03 22.56
N ILE A 76 5.10 10.60 21.52
CA ILE A 76 5.77 11.40 20.49
C ILE A 76 5.83 12.89 20.89
N GLY A 77 4.78 13.41 21.54
CA GLY A 77 4.65 14.83 21.85
C GLY A 77 4.07 15.62 20.68
N ASP A 78 4.59 16.83 20.45
CA ASP A 78 4.10 17.70 19.37
C ASP A 78 4.48 17.14 17.98
N PRO A 79 3.50 16.80 17.12
CA PRO A 79 3.79 16.31 15.77
C PRO A 79 4.52 17.34 14.90
N LEU A 80 4.34 18.64 15.12
CA LEU A 80 5.00 19.69 14.34
C LEU A 80 6.50 19.75 14.62
N GLU A 81 6.92 19.45 15.85
CA GLU A 81 8.33 19.33 16.22
C GLU A 81 8.91 17.97 15.80
N ALA A 82 8.18 16.89 16.07
CA ALA A 82 8.66 15.53 15.82
C ALA A 82 8.83 15.21 14.32
N VAL A 83 8.12 15.92 13.44
CA VAL A 83 8.25 15.73 11.98
C VAL A 83 9.50 16.41 11.40
N GLN A 84 10.10 17.42 12.05
CA GLN A 84 11.19 18.20 11.46
C GLN A 84 12.36 17.34 10.94
N PRO A 85 12.88 16.36 11.70
CA PRO A 85 13.95 15.50 11.19
C PRO A 85 13.54 14.63 9.99
N LEU A 86 12.24 14.39 9.80
CA LEU A 86 11.69 13.65 8.66
C LEU A 86 11.55 14.55 7.42
N LEU A 87 11.23 15.83 7.62
CA LEU A 87 11.20 16.85 6.57
C LEU A 87 12.61 17.07 6.01
N ASP A 88 13.61 17.22 6.89
CA ASP A 88 15.02 17.44 6.51
C ASP A 88 15.58 16.31 5.62
N ARG A 89 15.07 15.08 5.83
CA ARG A 89 15.46 13.88 5.07
C ARG A 89 14.59 13.64 3.82
N GLY A 90 13.56 14.46 3.62
CA GLY A 90 12.61 14.32 2.50
C GLY A 90 11.72 13.07 2.56
N TRP A 91 11.63 12.41 3.72
CA TRP A 91 10.75 11.25 3.93
C TRP A 91 9.30 11.67 4.11
N VAL A 92 9.11 12.87 4.67
CA VAL A 92 7.83 13.55 4.79
C VAL A 92 7.95 14.90 4.08
N VAL A 93 6.87 15.37 3.49
CA VAL A 93 6.75 16.71 2.91
C VAL A 93 5.64 17.48 3.62
N THR A 94 5.80 18.80 3.75
CA THR A 94 4.75 19.71 4.23
C THR A 94 4.01 20.33 3.07
N SER A 95 2.74 20.68 3.29
CA SER A 95 1.89 21.37 2.31
C SER A 95 1.89 20.68 0.93
N PRO A 96 1.70 19.35 0.86
CA PRO A 96 1.67 18.64 -0.42
C PRO A 96 0.50 19.15 -1.27
N PRO A 97 0.63 19.11 -2.61
CA PRO A 97 -0.50 19.39 -3.48
C PRO A 97 -1.60 18.36 -3.26
N LEU A 98 -2.81 18.83 -2.96
CA LEU A 98 -4.00 18.01 -2.73
C LEU A 98 -4.94 18.15 -3.91
N GLY A 99 -5.24 17.03 -4.57
CA GLY A 99 -6.39 16.93 -5.46
C GLY A 99 -7.69 17.00 -4.69
N LEU A 100 -8.80 17.28 -5.40
CA LEU A 100 -10.10 17.45 -4.76
C LEU A 100 -10.56 16.21 -3.97
N SER A 101 -10.35 15.01 -4.51
CA SER A 101 -10.68 13.75 -3.81
C SER A 101 -9.91 13.59 -2.50
N GLU A 102 -8.62 13.93 -2.50
CA GLU A 102 -7.75 13.84 -1.31
C GLU A 102 -8.17 14.88 -0.25
N LEU A 103 -8.47 16.11 -0.68
CA LEU A 103 -9.04 17.14 0.19
C LEU A 103 -10.34 16.65 0.85
N PHE A 104 -11.22 16.03 0.07
CA PHE A 104 -12.46 15.42 0.55
C PHE A 104 -12.23 14.25 1.50
N GLN A 105 -11.10 13.54 1.43
CA GLN A 105 -10.77 12.50 2.42
C GLN A 105 -10.24 13.10 3.73
N LEU A 106 -9.47 14.19 3.66
CA LEU A 106 -8.82 14.82 4.81
C LEU A 106 -9.76 15.72 5.64
N LEU A 107 -10.65 16.46 4.96
CA LEU A 107 -11.50 17.46 5.61
C LEU A 107 -12.86 16.90 6.01
N ARG A 108 -13.35 17.42 7.14
CA ARG A 108 -14.72 17.20 7.61
C ARG A 108 -15.70 17.98 6.74
N ARG A 109 -16.98 17.63 6.83
CA ARG A 109 -18.03 18.21 5.97
C ARG A 109 -18.21 19.72 6.21
N ASP A 110 -18.14 20.15 7.46
CA ASP A 110 -18.20 21.55 7.87
C ASP A 110 -17.01 22.35 7.31
N GLU A 111 -15.80 21.79 7.38
CA GLU A 111 -14.59 22.38 6.79
C GLU A 111 -14.71 22.49 5.25
N LEU A 112 -15.18 21.45 4.57
CA LEU A 112 -15.44 21.49 3.11
C LEU A 112 -16.49 22.53 2.73
N THR A 113 -17.49 22.74 3.59
CA THR A 113 -18.52 23.77 3.37
C THR A 113 -17.91 25.16 3.42
N GLN A 114 -16.85 25.35 4.21
CA GLN A 114 -16.12 26.62 4.25
C GLN A 114 -15.24 26.82 3.01
N CYS A 115 -14.62 25.76 2.48
CA CYS A 115 -13.88 25.82 1.19
C CYS A 115 -14.80 26.21 0.03
N PHE A 116 -15.96 25.57 -0.06
CA PHE A 116 -16.83 25.63 -1.25
C PHE A 116 -18.14 26.36 -0.98
N LYS A 117 -18.12 27.44 -0.17
CA LYS A 117 -19.33 28.23 0.18
C LYS A 117 -20.14 28.66 -1.04
N ALA A 118 -19.46 29.06 -2.12
CA ALA A 118 -20.09 29.47 -3.38
C ALA A 118 -20.87 28.33 -4.08
N HIS A 119 -20.56 27.08 -3.74
CA HIS A 119 -21.18 25.87 -4.30
C HIS A 119 -22.02 25.09 -3.27
N ALA A 120 -22.37 25.74 -2.15
CA ALA A 120 -23.20 25.14 -1.12
C ALA A 120 -24.61 24.83 -1.66
N VAL A 121 -25.08 23.61 -1.41
CA VAL A 121 -26.43 23.17 -1.81
C VAL A 121 -27.41 23.39 -0.67
N LYS A 122 -28.61 23.86 -0.99
CA LYS A 122 -29.75 23.93 -0.05
C LYS A 122 -30.37 22.53 0.11
N GLY A 123 -29.72 21.65 0.86
CA GLY A 123 -30.25 20.31 1.18
C GLY A 123 -29.17 19.29 1.58
N PRO A 124 -29.58 18.09 2.06
CA PRO A 124 -28.65 17.03 2.44
C PRO A 124 -28.06 16.33 1.20
N GLU A 125 -27.05 16.94 0.58
CA GLU A 125 -26.26 16.28 -0.47
C GLU A 125 -25.27 15.29 0.16
N ARG A 126 -25.12 14.08 -0.39
CA ARG A 126 -24.09 13.12 0.08
C ARG A 126 -22.69 13.63 -0.31
N LYS A 127 -21.68 13.37 0.54
CA LYS A 127 -20.29 13.83 0.31
C LYS A 127 -19.74 13.40 -1.06
N GLN A 128 -20.08 12.18 -1.50
CA GLN A 128 -19.67 11.63 -2.79
C GLN A 128 -20.29 12.38 -3.98
N ALA A 129 -21.60 12.63 -3.96
CA ALA A 129 -22.29 13.39 -5.01
C ALA A 129 -21.75 14.83 -5.11
N TRP A 130 -21.40 15.41 -3.96
CA TRP A 130 -20.77 16.72 -3.90
C TRP A 130 -19.38 16.73 -4.56
N LEU A 131 -18.55 15.72 -4.26
CA LEU A 131 -17.25 15.55 -4.90
C LEU A 131 -17.38 15.44 -6.42
N GLU A 132 -18.26 14.56 -6.92
CA GLU A 132 -18.49 14.36 -8.36
C GLU A 132 -18.90 15.65 -9.08
N ARG A 133 -19.77 16.45 -8.44
CA ARG A 133 -20.21 17.74 -8.98
C ARG A 133 -19.11 18.81 -9.01
N LEU A 134 -18.20 18.79 -8.03
CA LEU A 134 -17.11 19.77 -7.94
C LEU A 134 -15.86 19.37 -8.73
N GLN A 135 -15.65 18.09 -8.98
CA GLN A 135 -14.49 17.57 -9.70
C GLN A 135 -14.17 18.29 -11.02
N PRO A 136 -15.14 18.57 -11.93
CA PRO A 136 -14.84 19.27 -13.18
C PRO A 136 -14.55 20.78 -13.00
N LEU A 137 -14.81 21.34 -11.82
CA LEU A 137 -14.57 22.78 -11.54
C LEU A 137 -13.19 23.02 -10.92
N TYR A 138 -12.60 21.97 -10.35
CA TYR A 138 -11.45 22.05 -9.45
C TYR A 138 -10.44 20.95 -9.79
N GLU A 139 -9.89 21.01 -10.99
CA GLU A 139 -8.99 19.99 -11.53
C GLU A 139 -7.55 20.11 -11.01
N ALA A 140 -7.09 21.35 -10.78
CA ALA A 140 -5.72 21.62 -10.37
C ALA A 140 -5.51 21.29 -8.88
N PRO A 141 -4.55 20.41 -8.53
CA PRO A 141 -4.15 20.18 -7.15
C PRO A 141 -3.57 21.44 -6.52
N GLN A 142 -3.87 21.66 -5.23
CA GLN A 142 -3.40 22.83 -4.47
C GLN A 142 -3.06 22.45 -3.04
N ALA A 143 -2.20 23.22 -2.39
CA ALA A 143 -1.90 23.02 -0.97
C ALA A 143 -3.13 23.33 -0.09
N LEU A 144 -3.18 22.78 1.13
CA LEU A 144 -4.34 22.97 2.03
C LEU A 144 -4.61 24.46 2.31
N GLU A 145 -3.56 25.26 2.43
CA GLU A 145 -3.62 26.68 2.73
C GLU A 145 -4.30 27.48 1.61
N GLN A 146 -4.28 26.97 0.37
CA GLN A 146 -5.00 27.56 -0.76
C GLN A 146 -6.46 27.10 -0.79
N TRP A 147 -6.71 25.82 -0.49
CA TRP A 147 -8.06 25.27 -0.40
C TRP A 147 -8.88 25.84 0.78
N HIS A 148 -8.23 26.06 1.91
CA HIS A 148 -8.86 26.50 3.16
C HIS A 148 -7.95 27.46 3.97
N PRO A 149 -7.79 28.72 3.53
CA PRO A 149 -6.81 29.66 4.12
C PRO A 149 -6.97 29.94 5.63
N THR A 150 -8.18 29.74 6.17
CA THR A 150 -8.49 30.00 7.59
C THR A 150 -8.36 28.77 8.50
N LEU A 151 -8.05 27.59 7.95
CA LEU A 151 -7.90 26.38 8.76
C LEU A 151 -6.50 26.34 9.38
N SER A 152 -6.44 26.43 10.71
CA SER A 152 -5.18 26.31 11.46
C SER A 152 -4.81 24.83 11.65
N ASP A 153 -4.41 24.15 10.58
CA ASP A 153 -3.90 22.77 10.60
C ASP A 153 -2.89 22.59 9.46
N ALA A 154 -1.97 21.63 9.61
CA ALA A 154 -0.98 21.29 8.60
C ALA A 154 -1.28 19.91 7.99
N VAL A 155 -0.88 19.71 6.74
CA VAL A 155 -0.94 18.40 6.08
C VAL A 155 0.47 17.95 5.75
N PHE A 156 0.76 16.71 6.13
CA PHE A 156 1.99 16.02 5.82
C PHE A 156 1.73 14.94 4.76
N GLY A 157 2.62 14.88 3.77
CA GLY A 157 2.67 13.80 2.78
C GLY A 157 3.82 12.84 3.07
N LEU A 158 3.53 11.55 3.13
CA LEU A 158 4.53 10.48 3.29
C LEU A 158 5.13 10.13 1.92
N ASN A 159 6.38 10.51 1.69
CA ASN A 159 7.06 10.33 0.41
C ASN A 159 7.86 9.02 0.33
N ILE A 160 8.11 8.37 1.47
CA ILE A 160 8.97 7.18 1.58
C ILE A 160 8.21 5.84 1.45
N MET A 161 6.89 5.88 1.26
CA MET A 161 6.05 4.67 1.27
C MET A 161 6.48 3.59 0.25
N PRO A 162 6.87 3.92 -1.01
CA PRO A 162 7.34 2.89 -1.94
C PRO A 162 8.59 2.13 -1.46
N LEU A 163 9.47 2.79 -0.69
CA LEU A 163 10.61 2.13 -0.06
C LEU A 163 10.15 1.24 1.10
N CYS A 164 9.24 1.73 1.95
CA CYS A 164 8.66 0.94 3.04
C CYS A 164 7.95 -0.32 2.53
N ASP A 165 7.22 -0.24 1.42
CA ASP A 165 6.59 -1.40 0.80
C ASP A 165 7.62 -2.41 0.26
N ARG A 166 8.73 -1.96 -0.33
CA ARG A 166 9.83 -2.88 -0.69
C ARG A 166 10.37 -3.63 0.52
N LEU A 167 10.62 -2.92 1.63
CA LEU A 167 11.09 -3.54 2.87
C LEU A 167 10.05 -4.53 3.43
N ARG A 168 8.76 -4.17 3.38
CA ARG A 168 7.65 -5.05 3.78
C ARG A 168 7.60 -6.31 2.94
N LEU A 169 7.73 -6.16 1.63
CA LEU A 169 7.79 -7.28 0.68
C LEU A 169 9.00 -8.18 0.97
N LEU A 170 10.17 -7.63 1.25
CA LEU A 170 11.36 -8.42 1.59
C LEU A 170 11.18 -9.20 2.90
N TYR A 171 10.53 -8.58 3.89
CA TYR A 171 10.29 -9.23 5.18
C TYR A 171 9.23 -10.34 5.10
N PHE A 172 8.06 -10.06 4.53
CA PHE A 172 6.94 -11.01 4.51
C PHE A 172 6.90 -11.91 3.26
N GLY A 173 7.67 -11.60 2.21
CA GLY A 173 7.52 -12.23 0.88
C GLY A 173 6.21 -11.86 0.17
N ASN A 174 5.44 -10.92 0.72
CA ASN A 174 4.16 -10.46 0.20
C ASN A 174 3.80 -9.06 0.74
N LEU A 175 2.73 -8.47 0.20
CA LEU A 175 2.22 -7.14 0.56
C LEU A 175 0.76 -7.17 1.06
N TYR A 176 0.26 -8.34 1.46
CA TYR A 176 -1.04 -8.42 2.15
C TYR A 176 -0.86 -8.45 3.68
N GLN A 177 0.32 -8.86 4.14
CA GLN A 177 0.69 -8.76 5.54
C GLN A 177 1.19 -7.35 5.85
N GLU A 178 0.75 -6.85 6.99
CA GLU A 178 1.03 -5.50 7.45
C GLU A 178 1.93 -5.54 8.68
N TRP A 179 2.57 -4.41 9.00
CA TRP A 179 3.41 -4.28 10.21
C TRP A 179 2.65 -4.54 11.52
N SER A 180 1.31 -4.49 11.50
CA SER A 180 0.47 -4.84 12.65
C SER A 180 0.49 -6.32 13.02
N GLU A 181 0.96 -7.21 12.13
CA GLU A 181 1.08 -8.65 12.39
C GLU A 181 1.95 -8.95 13.62
N PHE A 182 3.00 -8.17 13.85
CA PHE A 182 3.83 -8.28 15.05
C PHE A 182 3.06 -8.03 16.33
N VAL A 183 2.21 -7.01 16.33
CA VAL A 183 1.38 -6.65 17.48
C VAL A 183 0.39 -7.77 17.77
N LEU A 184 -0.21 -8.36 16.73
CA LEU A 184 -1.14 -9.47 16.87
C LEU A 184 -0.44 -10.74 17.36
N ALA A 185 0.80 -10.98 16.96
CA ALA A 185 1.62 -12.06 17.48
C ALA A 185 2.03 -11.85 18.94
N ASP A 186 2.48 -10.65 19.28
CA ASP A 186 2.89 -10.25 20.64
C ASP A 186 1.73 -10.31 21.64
N LEU A 187 0.52 -9.96 21.19
CA LEU A 187 -0.73 -10.13 21.94
C LEU A 187 -1.17 -11.59 22.10
N GLY A 188 -0.47 -12.54 21.46
CA GLY A 188 -0.82 -13.95 21.44
C GLY A 188 -2.09 -14.28 20.65
N ILE A 189 -2.61 -13.33 19.86
CA ILE A 189 -3.77 -13.50 18.97
C ILE A 189 -3.37 -14.38 17.78
N TYR A 190 -2.18 -14.14 17.23
CA TYR A 190 -1.55 -15.04 16.26
C TYR A 190 -0.41 -15.81 16.91
N ARG A 191 -0.42 -17.13 16.73
CA ARG A 191 0.66 -18.02 17.16
C ARG A 191 1.23 -18.69 15.93
N TYR A 192 2.43 -18.27 15.56
CA TYR A 192 3.18 -18.87 14.46
C TYR A 192 4.11 -19.97 14.99
N GLU A 193 4.26 -21.03 14.21
CA GLU A 193 5.25 -22.08 14.48
C GLU A 193 6.67 -21.52 14.37
N LYS A 194 7.53 -21.85 15.34
CA LYS A 194 8.93 -21.43 15.30
C LYS A 194 9.70 -22.39 14.41
N VAL A 195 9.87 -22.01 13.15
CA VAL A 195 10.67 -22.78 12.18
C VAL A 195 12.06 -22.16 12.08
N GLU A 196 13.11 -22.98 12.23
CA GLU A 196 14.48 -22.57 11.95
C GLU A 196 14.69 -22.49 10.43
N PHE A 197 14.81 -21.27 9.91
CA PHE A 197 15.09 -21.04 8.50
C PHE A 197 16.58 -20.76 8.28
N SER A 198 17.17 -21.43 7.29
CA SER A 198 18.50 -21.08 6.78
C SER A 198 18.47 -19.74 6.03
N VAL A 199 19.64 -19.12 5.85
CA VAL A 199 19.77 -17.88 5.03
C VAL A 199 19.34 -18.11 3.57
N GLN A 200 19.41 -19.35 3.08
CA GLN A 200 18.98 -19.74 1.73
C GLN A 200 17.46 -19.86 1.61
N SER A 201 16.71 -19.83 2.71
CA SER A 201 15.25 -19.98 2.73
C SER A 201 14.54 -18.66 2.42
N ARG A 202 15.03 -17.90 1.44
CA ARG A 202 14.43 -16.65 0.97
C ARG A 202 13.72 -16.84 -0.36
N VAL A 203 12.55 -16.21 -0.48
CA VAL A 203 11.70 -16.33 -1.67
C VAL A 203 12.20 -15.44 -2.81
N ILE A 204 12.71 -14.25 -2.48
CA ILE A 204 13.28 -13.29 -3.42
C ILE A 204 14.81 -13.43 -3.37
N ASN A 205 15.41 -13.73 -4.53
CA ASN A 205 16.85 -13.99 -4.64
C ASN A 205 17.57 -12.98 -5.53
N GLN A 206 16.85 -12.19 -6.32
CA GLN A 206 17.40 -11.14 -7.17
C GLN A 206 16.63 -9.85 -6.97
N ARG A 207 17.32 -8.70 -7.04
CA ARG A 207 16.67 -7.39 -6.89
C ARG A 207 15.58 -7.17 -7.92
N ALA A 208 15.80 -7.59 -9.17
CA ALA A 208 14.81 -7.48 -10.24
C ALA A 208 13.48 -8.19 -9.91
N ASP A 209 13.50 -9.25 -9.09
CA ASP A 209 12.28 -9.95 -8.68
C ASP A 209 11.40 -9.08 -7.76
N ILE A 210 11.98 -8.10 -7.03
CA ILE A 210 11.25 -7.14 -6.21
C ILE A 210 10.33 -6.30 -7.10
N ASP A 211 10.86 -5.77 -8.20
CA ASP A 211 10.09 -4.93 -9.13
C ASP A 211 8.96 -5.72 -9.79
N VAL A 212 9.20 -6.99 -10.15
CA VAL A 212 8.15 -7.88 -10.67
C VAL A 212 7.06 -8.13 -9.63
N CYS A 213 7.43 -8.33 -8.36
CA CYS A 213 6.46 -8.48 -7.27
C CYS A 213 5.59 -7.24 -7.10
N LEU A 214 6.20 -6.06 -7.12
CA LEU A 214 5.50 -4.78 -7.00
C LEU A 214 4.57 -4.55 -8.20
N GLN A 215 5.03 -4.83 -9.42
CA GLN A 215 4.21 -4.71 -10.63
C GLN A 215 2.98 -5.63 -10.57
N LEU A 216 3.16 -6.89 -10.18
CA LEU A 216 2.05 -7.84 -10.03
C LEU A 216 1.10 -7.44 -8.88
N HIS A 217 1.62 -6.82 -7.82
CA HIS A 217 0.81 -6.29 -6.74
C HIS A 217 -0.07 -5.11 -7.20
N ALA A 218 0.52 -4.13 -7.88
CA ALA A 218 -0.22 -3.00 -8.44
C ALA A 218 -1.32 -3.46 -9.42
N CYS A 219 -1.03 -4.45 -10.27
CA CYS A 219 -2.04 -5.04 -11.15
C CYS A 219 -3.17 -5.74 -10.37
N ARG A 220 -2.87 -6.35 -9.22
CA ARG A 220 -3.89 -6.94 -8.36
C ARG A 220 -4.78 -5.87 -7.72
N GLU A 221 -4.22 -4.77 -7.25
CA GLU A 221 -5.00 -3.65 -6.71
C GLU A 221 -5.89 -3.01 -7.78
N ALA A 222 -5.36 -2.85 -9.00
CA ALA A 222 -6.13 -2.39 -10.17
C ALA A 222 -7.34 -3.30 -10.47
N LEU A 223 -7.19 -4.62 -10.32
CA LEU A 223 -8.30 -5.56 -10.47
C LEU A 223 -9.38 -5.36 -9.39
N GLU A 224 -8.98 -5.10 -8.13
CA GLU A 224 -9.91 -4.86 -7.02
C GLU A 224 -10.67 -3.55 -7.18
N ALA A 225 -10.04 -2.54 -7.79
CA ALA A 225 -10.66 -1.28 -8.17
C ALA A 225 -11.53 -1.36 -9.44
N CYS A 226 -11.67 -2.54 -10.05
CA CYS A 226 -12.43 -2.78 -11.29
C CYS A 226 -12.05 -1.82 -12.45
N ILE A 227 -10.75 -1.62 -12.67
CA ILE A 227 -10.21 -0.88 -13.82
C ILE A 227 -10.50 -1.64 -15.14
N ASP A 228 -10.32 -0.97 -16.27
CA ASP A 228 -10.27 -1.57 -17.61
C ASP A 228 -9.50 -2.90 -17.63
N LEU A 229 -10.26 -4.00 -17.74
CA LEU A 229 -9.73 -5.35 -17.63
C LEU A 229 -8.87 -5.75 -18.84
N HIS A 230 -9.10 -5.17 -20.02
CA HIS A 230 -8.30 -5.49 -21.21
C HIS A 230 -6.90 -4.93 -21.07
N ALA A 231 -6.79 -3.63 -20.77
CA ALA A 231 -5.51 -2.99 -20.52
C ALA A 231 -4.75 -3.66 -19.37
N LEU A 232 -5.47 -4.02 -18.29
CA LEU A 232 -4.88 -4.75 -17.16
C LEU A 232 -4.38 -6.14 -17.57
N ALA A 233 -5.14 -6.89 -18.37
CA ALA A 233 -4.72 -8.20 -18.85
C ALA A 233 -3.46 -8.11 -19.70
N GLU A 234 -3.39 -7.18 -20.66
CA GLU A 234 -2.21 -6.94 -21.48
C GLU A 234 -0.98 -6.61 -20.62
N GLN A 235 -1.15 -5.74 -19.62
CA GLN A 235 -0.09 -5.39 -18.68
C GLN A 235 0.42 -6.63 -17.94
N VAL A 236 -0.46 -7.48 -17.41
CA VAL A 236 -0.08 -8.69 -16.66
C VAL A 236 0.56 -9.75 -17.56
N ILE A 237 0.09 -9.88 -18.80
CA ILE A 237 0.67 -10.79 -19.81
C ILE A 237 2.11 -10.39 -20.13
N ALA A 238 2.37 -9.08 -20.27
CA ALA A 238 3.69 -8.56 -20.60
C ALA A 238 4.74 -8.71 -19.47
N VAL A 239 4.30 -8.96 -18.23
CA VAL A 239 5.19 -9.14 -17.08
C VAL A 239 6.11 -10.34 -17.30
N GLN A 240 7.42 -10.09 -17.38
CA GLN A 240 8.44 -11.13 -17.42
C GLN A 240 8.71 -11.65 -16.01
N CYS A 241 8.77 -12.98 -15.85
CA CYS A 241 9.03 -13.62 -14.55
C CYS A 241 10.32 -14.43 -14.64
N GLY A 242 11.24 -14.22 -13.70
CA GLY A 242 12.53 -14.91 -13.68
C GLY A 242 12.53 -16.28 -13.00
N ASN A 243 11.46 -16.62 -12.27
CA ASN A 243 11.40 -17.85 -11.48
C ASN A 243 9.97 -18.43 -11.36
N ALA A 244 9.88 -19.70 -10.96
CA ALA A 244 8.61 -20.44 -10.89
C ALA A 244 7.60 -19.82 -9.90
N TRP A 245 8.07 -19.24 -8.80
CA TRP A 245 7.22 -18.58 -7.82
C TRP A 245 6.53 -17.34 -8.40
N LEU A 246 7.26 -16.48 -9.12
CA LEU A 246 6.71 -15.34 -9.84
C LEU A 246 5.75 -15.78 -10.96
N HIS A 247 6.09 -16.81 -11.72
CA HIS A 247 5.20 -17.39 -12.72
C HIS A 247 3.86 -17.83 -12.12
N MET A 248 3.89 -18.49 -10.95
CA MET A 248 2.67 -18.91 -10.26
C MET A 248 1.84 -17.70 -9.80
N ARG A 249 2.48 -16.64 -9.30
CA ARG A 249 1.79 -15.39 -8.92
C ARG A 249 1.11 -14.74 -10.14
N ARG A 250 1.83 -14.61 -11.26
CA ARG A 250 1.28 -14.09 -12.53
C ARG A 250 0.13 -14.94 -13.03
N ALA A 251 0.29 -16.26 -13.05
CA ALA A 251 -0.75 -17.20 -13.50
C ALA A 251 -2.02 -17.08 -12.64
N LYS A 252 -1.88 -16.98 -11.31
CA LYS A 252 -3.00 -16.76 -10.40
C LYS A 252 -3.72 -15.44 -10.66
N LEU A 253 -2.97 -14.37 -10.98
CA LEU A 253 -3.57 -13.08 -11.31
C LEU A 253 -4.35 -13.13 -12.63
N LEU A 254 -3.78 -13.71 -13.69
CA LEU A 254 -4.48 -13.94 -14.96
C LEU A 254 -5.76 -14.77 -14.77
N PHE A 255 -5.69 -15.79 -13.92
CA PHE A 255 -6.87 -16.60 -13.58
C PHE A 255 -7.97 -15.77 -12.92
N ARG A 256 -7.62 -14.85 -12.00
CA ARG A 256 -8.59 -13.95 -11.36
C ARG A 256 -9.16 -12.92 -12.34
N ILE A 257 -8.33 -12.39 -13.25
CA ILE A 257 -8.82 -11.52 -14.33
C ILE A 257 -9.84 -12.27 -15.17
N GLY A 258 -9.57 -13.52 -15.55
CA GLY A 258 -10.52 -14.36 -16.29
C GLY A 258 -11.83 -14.58 -15.53
N GLN A 259 -11.77 -14.78 -14.20
CA GLN A 259 -12.99 -14.89 -13.39
C GLN A 259 -13.81 -13.61 -13.38
N GLN A 260 -13.15 -12.44 -13.36
CA GLN A 260 -13.83 -11.16 -13.43
C GLN A 260 -14.41 -10.90 -14.83
N ALA A 261 -13.69 -11.24 -15.89
CA ALA A 261 -14.18 -11.17 -17.26
C ALA A 261 -15.43 -12.05 -17.47
N GLU A 262 -15.44 -13.29 -16.94
CA GLU A 262 -16.64 -14.13 -16.97
C GLU A 262 -17.84 -13.51 -16.23
N ARG A 263 -17.61 -12.83 -15.08
CA ARG A 263 -18.69 -12.14 -14.36
C ARG A 263 -19.29 -11.00 -15.18
N LEU A 264 -18.47 -10.35 -15.99
CA LEU A 264 -18.88 -9.31 -16.93
C LEU A 264 -19.34 -9.87 -18.29
N GLN A 265 -19.37 -11.20 -18.45
CA GLN A 265 -19.70 -11.90 -19.70
C GLN A 265 -18.78 -11.55 -20.88
N ASP A 266 -17.55 -11.14 -20.60
CA ASP A 266 -16.51 -10.91 -21.58
C ASP A 266 -15.76 -12.23 -21.87
N TRP A 267 -16.39 -13.08 -22.68
CA TRP A 267 -15.87 -14.39 -23.04
C TRP A 267 -14.54 -14.35 -23.81
N PRO A 268 -14.34 -13.42 -24.79
CA PRO A 268 -13.06 -13.31 -25.49
C PRO A 268 -11.89 -13.02 -24.54
N LEU A 269 -12.05 -12.06 -23.62
CA LEU A 269 -11.01 -11.74 -22.65
C LEU A 269 -10.76 -12.91 -21.69
N ALA A 270 -11.83 -13.51 -21.16
CA ALA A 270 -11.72 -14.66 -20.26
C ALA A 270 -10.93 -15.81 -20.91
N MET A 271 -11.24 -16.14 -22.17
CA MET A 271 -10.51 -17.16 -22.93
C MET A 271 -9.04 -16.79 -23.11
N ALA A 272 -8.76 -15.55 -23.53
CA ALA A 272 -7.40 -15.07 -23.79
C ALA A 272 -6.50 -15.19 -22.56
N VAL A 273 -6.97 -14.76 -21.38
CA VAL A 273 -6.17 -14.82 -20.15
C VAL A 273 -6.08 -16.23 -19.57
N TYR A 274 -7.12 -17.06 -19.69
CA TYR A 274 -7.03 -18.45 -19.24
C TYR A 274 -6.07 -19.30 -20.06
N ARG A 275 -5.92 -19.03 -21.37
CA ARG A 275 -4.91 -19.70 -22.21
C ARG A 275 -3.48 -19.38 -21.79
N GLN A 276 -3.27 -18.20 -21.21
CA GLN A 276 -1.96 -17.75 -20.72
C GLN A 276 -1.71 -18.06 -19.24
N SER A 277 -2.71 -18.61 -18.54
CA SER A 277 -2.60 -18.99 -17.13
C SER A 277 -2.31 -20.48 -16.96
N SER A 278 -1.20 -20.79 -16.30
CA SER A 278 -0.88 -22.15 -15.84
C SER A 278 -1.48 -22.47 -14.46
N TYR A 279 -2.38 -21.62 -13.94
CA TYR A 279 -2.95 -21.82 -12.60
C TYR A 279 -3.90 -23.01 -12.58
N PRO A 280 -3.89 -23.86 -11.52
CA PRO A 280 -4.78 -25.00 -11.42
C PRO A 280 -6.25 -24.60 -11.64
N GLY A 281 -6.91 -25.30 -12.56
CA GLY A 281 -8.30 -25.04 -12.96
C GLY A 281 -8.47 -24.12 -14.16
N ALA A 282 -7.43 -23.41 -14.64
CA ALA A 282 -7.53 -22.54 -15.81
C ALA A 282 -8.05 -23.28 -17.05
N ARG A 283 -7.51 -24.48 -17.35
CA ARG A 283 -7.98 -25.33 -18.45
C ARG A 283 -9.46 -25.69 -18.33
N SER A 284 -9.93 -26.08 -17.14
CA SER A 284 -11.33 -26.39 -16.91
C SER A 284 -12.24 -25.16 -17.09
N ARG A 285 -11.74 -23.95 -16.81
CA ARG A 285 -12.47 -22.71 -17.09
C ARG A 285 -12.52 -22.40 -18.59
N GLN A 286 -11.46 -22.66 -19.35
CA GLN A 286 -11.50 -22.52 -20.82
C GLN A 286 -12.65 -23.33 -21.43
N ILE A 287 -12.80 -24.59 -21.04
CA ILE A 287 -13.90 -25.46 -21.51
C ILE A 287 -15.26 -24.81 -21.19
N ARG A 288 -15.46 -24.35 -19.96
CA ARG A 288 -16.71 -23.67 -19.56
C ARG A 288 -16.98 -22.38 -20.33
N VAL A 289 -15.95 -21.61 -20.65
CA VAL A 289 -16.08 -20.39 -21.47
C VAL A 289 -16.53 -20.75 -22.89
N LEU A 290 -15.98 -21.81 -23.50
CA LEU A 290 -16.41 -22.28 -24.82
C LEU A 290 -17.86 -22.76 -24.81
N GLU A 291 -18.26 -23.54 -23.81
CA GLU A 291 -19.67 -23.95 -23.63
C GLU A 291 -20.61 -22.75 -23.49
N ARG A 292 -20.20 -21.72 -22.72
CA ARG A 292 -20.98 -20.50 -22.51
C ARG A 292 -21.04 -19.61 -23.74
N ASN A 293 -20.02 -19.65 -24.60
CA ASN A 293 -19.97 -18.93 -25.88
C ASN A 293 -20.57 -19.75 -27.05
N ALA A 294 -21.22 -20.89 -26.76
CA ALA A 294 -21.82 -21.80 -27.75
C ALA A 294 -20.82 -22.41 -28.77
N GLU A 295 -19.53 -22.46 -28.42
CA GLU A 295 -18.47 -23.09 -29.23
C GLU A 295 -18.30 -24.58 -28.88
N TYR A 296 -19.37 -25.36 -28.99
CA TYR A 296 -19.43 -26.74 -28.46
C TYR A 296 -18.40 -27.71 -29.06
N THR A 297 -18.00 -27.52 -30.31
CA THR A 297 -17.00 -28.39 -30.96
C THR A 297 -15.58 -28.15 -30.45
N ALA A 298 -15.31 -26.95 -29.93
CA ALA A 298 -14.00 -26.59 -29.39
C ALA A 298 -13.86 -26.92 -27.88
N ALA A 299 -14.98 -27.08 -27.17
CA ALA A 299 -15.06 -27.40 -25.74
C ALA A 299 -14.65 -28.84 -25.44
#